data_AF-A0A443KA99-F1
#
_entry.id   AF-A0A443KA99-F1
#
_cell.length_a   1.000
_cell.length_b   1.000
_cell.length_c   1.000
_cell.angle_alpha   90.00
_cell.angle_beta   90.00
_cell.angle_gamma   90.00
#
_symmetry.space_group_name_H-M   'P 1'
#
loop_
_entity.id
_entity.type
_entity.pdbx_description
1 polymer ?
#
loop_
_entity_poly.entity_id
_entity_poly.type
_entity_poly.pdbx_seq_one_letter_code
_entity_poly.pdbx_strand_id
1 'polypeptide(L)'
;MREGFPIAYRGMRIGILGGSFDPAHEGHAHITREAMRRFGLDRVWWMLSPGNPLKAQGPAPMAERIAEARRIMPDPRVVITDVEARLGTRYTAQTLRRLLALYPGVHFVWLMGADNLLQFDRWDNWRAIMQMVPVGVLARPGAQLAVRHARAARIYASARLDAAQAKRLPEAPLPAWCFVQIPMSDLSSSAIRANGGWHGRI
;
A
#
# COMPACT_ATOMS: atom_id res chain seq x y z
N MET A 1 -11.96 -8.22 19.66
CA MET A 1 -11.09 -7.20 19.03
C MET A 1 -9.84 -7.08 19.87
N ARG A 2 -8.64 -6.99 19.27
CA ARG A 2 -7.38 -6.82 20.02
C ARG A 2 -7.07 -5.33 20.13
N GLU A 3 -6.75 -4.88 21.33
CA GLU A 3 -6.44 -3.47 21.60
C GLU A 3 -5.27 -2.99 20.72
N GLY A 4 -5.40 -1.78 20.15
CA GLY A 4 -4.36 -1.15 19.32
C GLY A 4 -4.22 -1.67 17.89
N PHE A 5 -5.06 -2.62 17.45
CA PHE A 5 -5.08 -3.12 16.07
C PHE A 5 -6.30 -2.59 15.30
N PRO A 6 -6.18 -2.30 13.98
CA PRO A 6 -7.32 -1.92 13.16
C PRO A 6 -8.48 -2.91 13.25
N ILE A 7 -9.72 -2.41 13.28
CA ILE A 7 -10.91 -3.26 13.29
C ILE A 7 -11.20 -3.75 11.87
N ALA A 8 -11.35 -5.07 11.71
CA ALA A 8 -11.82 -5.71 10.50
C ALA A 8 -12.61 -6.98 10.81
N TYR A 9 -13.51 -7.34 9.91
CA TYR A 9 -14.39 -8.49 10.03
C TYR A 9 -14.25 -9.40 8.82
N ARG A 10 -14.53 -10.70 9.01
CA ARG A 10 -14.56 -11.68 7.93
C ARG A 10 -15.43 -11.18 6.77
N GLY A 11 -14.95 -11.38 5.54
CA GLY A 11 -15.59 -10.94 4.30
C GLY A 11 -15.23 -9.51 3.88
N MET A 12 -14.63 -8.69 4.76
CA MET A 12 -14.20 -7.34 4.36
C MET A 12 -13.06 -7.39 3.35
N ARG A 13 -13.12 -6.50 2.37
CA ARG A 13 -12.10 -6.25 1.35
C ARG A 13 -11.26 -5.05 1.77
N ILE A 14 -10.01 -5.29 2.15
CA ILE A 14 -9.13 -4.27 2.72
C ILE A 14 -7.89 -4.10 1.86
N GLY A 15 -7.70 -2.89 1.33
CA GLY A 15 -6.43 -2.52 0.70
C GLY A 15 -5.39 -2.15 1.75
N ILE A 16 -4.16 -2.62 1.61
CA ILE A 16 -3.02 -2.21 2.44
C ILE A 16 -2.09 -1.34 1.58
N LEU A 17 -1.97 -0.07 1.92
CA LEU A 17 -1.01 0.85 1.32
C LEU A 17 0.12 1.08 2.32
N GLY A 18 1.25 0.40 2.11
CA GLY A 18 2.45 0.57 2.92
C GLY A 18 3.33 1.71 2.42
N GLY A 19 3.95 2.45 3.33
CA GLY A 19 4.87 3.54 2.97
C GLY A 19 5.49 4.24 4.18
N SER A 20 6.48 5.10 3.95
CA SER A 20 7.00 5.94 5.02
C SER A 20 6.04 7.07 5.39
N PHE A 21 5.25 7.58 4.43
CA PHE A 21 4.35 8.73 4.62
C PHE A 21 5.06 9.91 5.30
N ASP A 22 6.16 10.34 4.69
CA ASP A 22 7.10 11.31 5.27
C ASP A 22 7.34 12.50 4.31
N PRO A 23 6.34 13.39 4.12
CA PRO A 23 4.99 13.31 4.69
C PRO A 23 3.99 12.55 3.82
N ALA A 24 2.84 12.22 4.42
CA ALA A 24 1.63 12.00 3.66
C ALA A 24 1.26 13.24 2.82
N HIS A 25 0.57 13.04 1.69
CA HIS A 25 0.17 14.13 0.80
C HIS A 25 -1.01 13.69 -0.08
N GLU A 26 -1.62 14.63 -0.79
CA GLU A 26 -2.82 14.35 -1.62
C GLU A 26 -2.62 13.29 -2.69
N GLY A 27 -1.38 13.07 -3.16
CA GLY A 27 -1.07 11.94 -4.04
C GLY A 27 -1.39 10.58 -3.40
N HIS A 28 -1.07 10.40 -2.11
CA HIS A 28 -1.46 9.20 -1.36
C HIS A 28 -2.99 9.10 -1.21
N ALA A 29 -3.65 10.22 -0.90
CA ALA A 29 -5.11 10.28 -0.75
C ALA A 29 -5.82 9.94 -2.07
N HIS A 30 -5.35 10.48 -3.19
CA HIS A 30 -5.84 10.21 -4.54
C HIS A 30 -5.71 8.74 -4.92
N ILE A 31 -4.50 8.15 -4.76
CA ILE A 31 -4.27 6.72 -5.01
C ILE A 31 -5.22 5.86 -4.15
N THR A 32 -5.43 6.25 -2.90
CA THR A 32 -6.31 5.53 -1.97
C THR A 32 -7.77 5.55 -2.41
N ARG A 33 -8.29 6.73 -2.77
CA ARG A 33 -9.67 6.88 -3.27
C ARG A 33 -9.88 6.07 -4.56
N GLU A 34 -8.92 6.12 -5.48
CA GLU A 34 -8.98 5.34 -6.70
C GLU A 34 -8.86 3.83 -6.43
N ALA A 35 -7.99 3.38 -5.52
CA ALA A 35 -7.88 1.98 -5.14
C ALA A 35 -9.20 1.43 -4.59
N MET A 36 -9.84 2.18 -3.69
CA MET A 36 -11.15 1.80 -3.14
C MET A 36 -12.19 1.62 -4.23
N ARG A 37 -12.29 2.60 -5.16
CA ARG A 37 -13.26 2.56 -6.25
C ARG A 37 -12.98 1.44 -7.25
N ARG A 38 -11.72 1.26 -7.65
CA ARG A 38 -11.30 0.34 -8.72
C ARG A 38 -11.31 -1.11 -8.27
N PHE A 39 -10.87 -1.38 -7.05
CA PHE A 39 -10.79 -2.74 -6.50
C PHE A 39 -11.99 -3.11 -5.62
N GLY A 40 -12.95 -2.19 -5.43
CA GLY A 40 -14.16 -2.47 -4.66
C GLY A 40 -13.87 -2.75 -3.19
N LEU A 41 -12.97 -1.95 -2.59
CA LEU A 41 -12.53 -2.13 -1.21
C LEU A 41 -13.49 -1.43 -0.24
N ASP A 42 -13.77 -2.10 0.88
CA ASP A 42 -14.56 -1.54 1.97
C ASP A 42 -13.76 -0.54 2.78
N ARG A 43 -12.45 -0.84 2.96
CA ARG A 43 -11.50 -0.03 3.73
C ARG A 43 -10.13 -0.03 3.07
N VAL A 44 -9.33 0.97 3.41
CA VAL A 44 -7.89 0.97 3.14
C VAL A 44 -7.14 1.24 4.43
N TRP A 45 -6.05 0.52 4.64
CA TRP A 45 -5.12 0.77 5.73
C TRP A 45 -3.88 1.45 5.19
N TRP A 46 -3.61 2.65 5.68
CA TRP A 46 -2.30 3.28 5.53
C TRP A 46 -1.42 2.74 6.62
N MET A 47 -0.51 1.86 6.20
CA MET A 47 0.42 1.18 7.08
C MET A 47 1.73 1.94 7.07
N LEU A 48 1.94 2.76 8.10
CA LEU A 48 3.13 3.58 8.21
C LEU A 48 4.30 2.71 8.66
N SER A 49 5.34 2.71 7.84
CA SER A 49 6.57 1.96 8.14
C SER A 49 7.38 2.65 9.24
N PRO A 50 8.07 1.88 10.11
CA PRO A 50 9.06 2.42 11.05
C PRO A 50 10.31 2.99 10.36
N GLY A 51 10.44 2.82 9.03
CA GLY A 51 11.58 3.32 8.25
C GLY A 51 12.67 2.25 8.04
N ASN A 52 13.54 2.52 7.07
CA ASN A 52 14.66 1.64 6.75
C ASN A 52 15.81 1.92 7.73
N PRO A 53 16.21 0.96 8.58
CA PRO A 53 17.30 1.15 9.55
C PRO A 53 18.67 1.39 8.89
N LEU A 54 18.81 1.11 7.59
CA LEU A 54 20.04 1.35 6.83
C LEU A 54 20.20 2.79 6.33
N LYS A 55 19.21 3.67 6.51
CA LYS A 55 19.31 5.09 6.14
C LYS A 55 19.90 5.89 7.30
N ALA A 56 20.83 6.80 6.98
CA ALA A 56 21.50 7.66 7.97
C ALA A 56 20.54 8.57 8.74
N GLN A 57 19.43 8.98 8.11
CA GLN A 57 18.34 9.70 8.74
C GLN A 57 17.05 8.90 8.58
N GLY A 58 16.39 8.61 9.71
CA GLY A 58 15.07 8.01 9.73
C GLY A 58 13.99 9.00 9.29
N PRO A 59 12.77 8.53 9.01
CA PRO A 59 11.64 9.42 8.77
C PRO A 59 11.33 10.25 10.02
N ALA A 60 10.51 11.30 9.88
CA ALA A 60 9.97 12.03 11.02
C ALA A 60 9.31 11.09 12.06
N PRO A 61 9.18 11.50 13.33
CA PRO A 61 8.56 10.68 14.37
C PRO A 61 7.21 10.08 13.94
N MET A 62 6.95 8.83 14.32
CA MET A 62 5.74 8.11 13.90
C MET A 62 4.46 8.87 14.25
N ALA A 63 4.39 9.47 15.43
CA ALA A 63 3.24 10.23 15.89
C ALA A 63 2.92 11.43 14.98
N GLU A 64 3.94 12.18 14.55
CA GLU A 64 3.79 13.32 13.63
C GLU A 64 3.30 12.86 12.25
N ARG A 65 3.89 11.79 11.72
CA ARG A 65 3.45 11.21 10.44
C ARG A 65 2.02 10.68 10.49
N ILE A 66 1.61 10.05 11.61
CA ILE A 66 0.22 9.62 11.82
C ILE A 66 -0.72 10.83 11.86
N ALA A 67 -0.36 11.88 12.59
CA ALA A 67 -1.18 13.10 12.67
C ALA A 67 -1.36 13.74 11.28
N GLU A 68 -0.28 13.87 10.52
CA GLU A 68 -0.33 14.42 9.16
C GLU A 68 -1.12 13.51 8.21
N ALA A 69 -0.93 12.20 8.27
CA ALA A 69 -1.69 11.24 7.48
C ALA A 69 -3.20 11.33 7.74
N ARG A 70 -3.62 11.49 9.01
CA ARG A 70 -5.02 11.70 9.38
C ARG A 70 -5.57 13.02 8.84
N ARG A 71 -4.75 14.08 8.84
CA ARG A 71 -5.13 15.39 8.29
C ARG A 71 -5.34 15.34 6.79
N ILE A 72 -4.45 14.65 6.07
CA ILE A 72 -4.51 14.47 4.61
C ILE A 72 -5.65 13.52 4.20
N MET A 73 -5.94 12.49 5.00
CA MET A 73 -6.97 11.50 4.69
C MET A 73 -8.00 11.35 5.82
N PRO A 74 -8.99 12.26 5.90
CA PRO A 74 -10.00 12.24 6.96
C PRO A 74 -11.14 11.23 6.73
N ASP A 75 -11.12 10.46 5.64
CA ASP A 75 -12.17 9.48 5.33
C ASP A 75 -12.21 8.35 6.38
N PRO A 76 -13.35 8.09 7.04
CA PRO A 76 -13.45 7.08 8.10
C PRO A 76 -13.26 5.63 7.61
N ARG A 77 -13.29 5.40 6.29
CA ARG A 77 -12.97 4.10 5.69
C ARG A 77 -11.47 3.87 5.55
N VAL A 78 -10.66 4.91 5.77
CA VAL A 78 -9.20 4.80 5.78
C VAL A 78 -8.67 4.77 7.21
N VAL A 79 -7.96 3.70 7.54
CA VAL A 79 -7.34 3.52 8.86
C VAL A 79 -5.86 3.83 8.77
N ILE A 80 -5.41 4.84 9.50
CA ILE A 80 -3.99 5.15 9.66
C ILE A 80 -3.43 4.30 10.80
N THR A 81 -2.42 3.47 10.54
CA THR A 81 -1.93 2.49 11.52
C THR A 81 -0.41 2.33 11.51
N ASP A 82 0.13 2.09 12.70
CA ASP A 82 1.50 1.70 13.03
C ASP A 82 1.65 0.17 13.22
N VAL A 83 0.75 -0.62 12.61
CA VAL A 83 0.67 -2.07 12.87
C VAL A 83 1.99 -2.82 12.66
N GLU A 84 2.85 -2.39 11.72
CA GLU A 84 4.19 -2.97 11.55
C GLU A 84 5.04 -2.85 12.82
N ALA A 85 5.01 -1.68 13.48
CA ALA A 85 5.75 -1.43 14.71
C ALA A 85 5.22 -2.29 15.86
N ARG A 86 3.88 -2.41 15.99
CA ARG A 86 3.24 -3.26 17.01
C ARG A 86 3.52 -4.75 16.81
N LEU A 87 3.59 -5.19 15.56
CA LEU A 87 3.93 -6.56 15.20
C LEU A 87 5.43 -6.87 15.30
N GLY A 88 6.28 -5.84 15.46
CA GLY A 88 7.73 -5.99 15.43
C GLY A 88 8.25 -6.46 14.07
N THR A 89 7.53 -6.18 12.99
CA THR A 89 7.89 -6.61 11.62
C THR A 89 8.51 -5.46 10.83
N ARG A 90 9.49 -5.77 9.98
CA ARG A 90 10.10 -4.79 9.06
C ARG A 90 9.90 -5.09 7.58
N TYR A 91 9.62 -6.36 7.25
CA TYR A 91 9.44 -6.81 5.88
C TYR A 91 7.97 -7.11 5.61
N THR A 92 7.46 -6.63 4.49
CA THR A 92 6.06 -6.79 4.09
C THR A 92 5.59 -8.24 4.15
N ALA A 93 6.42 -9.20 3.73
CA ALA A 93 6.07 -10.62 3.81
C ALA A 93 5.83 -11.09 5.26
N GLN A 94 6.61 -10.61 6.22
CA GLN A 94 6.42 -10.95 7.63
C GLN A 94 5.14 -10.33 8.18
N THR A 95 4.89 -9.06 7.86
CA THR A 95 3.68 -8.34 8.26
C THR A 95 2.43 -9.02 7.71
N LEU A 96 2.41 -9.37 6.42
CA LEU A 96 1.26 -10.04 5.80
C LEU A 96 0.97 -11.41 6.44
N ARG A 97 2.00 -12.22 6.74
CA ARG A 97 1.79 -13.49 7.48
C ARG A 97 1.09 -13.26 8.82
N ARG A 98 1.52 -12.25 9.58
CA ARG A 98 0.91 -11.90 10.86
C ARG A 98 -0.52 -11.38 10.69
N LEU A 99 -0.76 -10.51 9.72
CA LEU A 99 -2.10 -9.97 9.44
C LEU A 99 -3.08 -11.07 9.03
N LEU A 100 -2.69 -11.97 8.13
CA LEU A 100 -3.55 -13.09 7.70
C LEU A 100 -3.92 -14.01 8.87
N ALA A 101 -2.98 -14.25 9.80
CA ALA A 101 -3.26 -15.03 11.02
C ALA A 101 -4.17 -14.28 12.02
N LEU A 102 -4.03 -12.96 12.11
CA LEU A 102 -4.80 -12.12 13.04
C LEU A 102 -6.23 -11.84 12.55
N TYR A 103 -6.44 -11.82 11.24
CA TYR A 103 -7.70 -11.45 10.60
C TYR A 103 -8.21 -12.56 9.67
N PRO A 104 -8.57 -13.74 10.22
CA PRO A 104 -8.99 -14.88 9.41
C PRO A 104 -10.27 -14.55 8.62
N GLY A 105 -10.19 -14.73 7.31
CA GLY A 105 -11.30 -14.48 6.38
C GLY A 105 -11.47 -13.03 5.94
N VAL A 106 -10.52 -12.13 6.24
CA VAL A 106 -10.44 -10.81 5.60
C VAL A 106 -9.73 -10.95 4.25
N HIS A 107 -10.27 -10.29 3.22
CA HIS A 107 -9.70 -10.24 1.88
C HIS A 107 -8.73 -9.05 1.76
N PHE A 108 -7.47 -9.27 2.13
CA PHE A 108 -6.43 -8.25 1.98
C PHE A 108 -5.96 -8.14 0.53
N VAL A 109 -5.75 -6.91 0.06
CA VAL A 109 -5.07 -6.59 -1.20
C VAL A 109 -3.88 -5.70 -0.91
N TRP A 110 -2.69 -6.08 -1.36
CA TRP A 110 -1.54 -5.19 -1.29
C TRP A 110 -1.62 -4.12 -2.38
N LEU A 111 -1.57 -2.85 -2.00
CA LEU A 111 -1.62 -1.72 -2.92
C LEU A 111 -0.23 -1.14 -3.12
N MET A 112 0.16 -0.92 -4.38
CA MET A 112 1.44 -0.29 -4.70
C MET A 112 1.39 0.52 -6.00
N GLY A 113 2.35 1.43 -6.15
CA GLY A 113 2.61 2.13 -7.41
C GLY A 113 3.35 1.27 -8.43
N ALA A 114 3.33 1.69 -9.70
CA ALA A 114 4.11 1.05 -10.77
C ALA A 114 5.63 1.08 -10.51
N ASP A 115 6.12 2.14 -9.89
CA ASP A 115 7.49 2.33 -9.42
C ASP A 115 7.90 1.29 -8.36
N ASN A 116 6.99 0.95 -7.44
CA ASN A 116 7.23 -0.15 -6.50
C ASN A 116 7.26 -1.50 -7.22
N LEU A 117 6.37 -1.72 -8.19
CA LEU A 117 6.34 -2.98 -8.95
C LEU A 117 7.65 -3.26 -9.68
N LEU A 118 8.28 -2.23 -10.26
CA LEU A 118 9.56 -2.34 -10.98
C LEU A 118 10.70 -2.92 -10.13
N GLN A 119 10.70 -2.62 -8.84
CA GLN A 119 11.71 -3.06 -7.88
C GLN A 119 11.18 -4.13 -6.91
N PHE A 120 9.97 -4.62 -7.14
CA PHE A 120 9.30 -5.53 -6.20
C PHE A 120 10.03 -6.86 -6.05
N ASP A 121 10.75 -7.30 -7.08
CA ASP A 121 11.56 -8.52 -7.02
C ASP A 121 12.80 -8.43 -6.11
N ARG A 122 13.10 -7.22 -5.60
CA ARG A 122 14.13 -6.97 -4.60
C ARG A 122 13.59 -7.02 -3.17
N TRP A 123 12.27 -7.11 -2.99
CA TRP A 123 11.68 -7.18 -1.66
C TRP A 123 11.91 -8.56 -1.04
N ASP A 124 12.13 -8.59 0.28
CA ASP A 124 12.28 -9.83 1.02
C ASP A 124 11.06 -10.73 0.80
N ASN A 125 11.31 -11.96 0.36
CA ASN A 125 10.27 -12.96 0.10
C ASN A 125 9.12 -12.46 -0.81
N TRP A 126 9.41 -11.62 -1.81
CA TRP A 126 8.41 -11.04 -2.71
C TRP A 126 7.49 -12.06 -3.40
N ARG A 127 8.01 -13.25 -3.73
CA ARG A 127 7.20 -14.35 -4.28
C ARG A 127 6.16 -14.83 -3.27
N ALA A 128 6.53 -14.94 -1.99
CA ALA A 128 5.58 -15.31 -0.94
C ALA A 128 4.49 -14.23 -0.80
N ILE A 129 4.80 -12.95 -0.98
CA ILE A 129 3.79 -11.88 -0.98
C ILE A 129 2.73 -12.15 -2.06
N MET A 130 3.17 -12.46 -3.30
CA MET A 130 2.26 -12.80 -4.40
C MET A 130 1.40 -14.05 -4.12
N GLN A 131 1.88 -14.98 -3.30
CA GLN A 131 1.16 -16.19 -2.90
C GLN A 131 0.25 -15.99 -1.68
N MET A 132 0.37 -14.88 -0.96
CA MET A 132 -0.39 -14.62 0.27
C MET A 132 -1.57 -13.67 0.05
N VAL A 133 -1.41 -12.69 -0.84
CA VAL A 133 -2.45 -11.68 -1.11
C VAL A 133 -2.44 -11.27 -2.58
N PRO A 134 -3.59 -10.85 -3.14
CA PRO A 134 -3.61 -10.22 -4.44
C PRO A 134 -2.90 -8.86 -4.41
N VAL A 135 -2.31 -8.45 -5.54
CA VAL A 135 -1.59 -7.17 -5.67
C VAL A 135 -2.33 -6.22 -6.61
N GLY A 136 -2.76 -5.07 -6.08
CA GLY A 136 -3.33 -3.97 -6.84
C GLY A 136 -2.26 -2.93 -7.19
N VAL A 137 -1.93 -2.80 -8.47
CA VAL A 137 -0.95 -1.83 -8.97
C VAL A 137 -1.68 -0.63 -9.56
N LEU A 138 -1.46 0.53 -8.96
CA LEU A 138 -2.02 1.80 -9.43
C LEU A 138 -0.94 2.62 -10.12
N ALA A 139 -1.21 3.07 -11.34
CA ALA A 139 -0.22 3.74 -12.14
C ALA A 139 -0.73 5.04 -12.74
N ARG A 140 0.13 6.05 -12.74
CA ARG A 140 -0.08 7.27 -13.50
C ARG A 140 0.01 6.98 -15.02
N PRO A 141 -0.59 7.83 -15.88
CA PRO A 141 -0.44 7.72 -17.32
C PRO A 141 1.05 7.67 -17.72
N GLY A 142 1.39 6.90 -18.75
CA GLY A 142 2.78 6.72 -19.21
C GLY A 142 3.58 5.60 -18.54
N ALA A 143 3.17 5.09 -17.38
CA ALA A 143 3.92 4.02 -16.68
C ALA A 143 3.67 2.59 -17.21
N GLN A 144 2.80 2.42 -18.21
CA GLN A 144 2.41 1.09 -18.72
C GLN A 144 3.58 0.28 -19.27
N LEU A 145 4.47 0.92 -20.04
CA LEU A 145 5.59 0.23 -20.66
C LEU A 145 6.56 -0.27 -19.58
N ALA A 146 6.84 0.56 -18.58
CA ALA A 146 7.70 0.20 -17.45
C ALA A 146 7.15 -1.02 -16.69
N VAL A 147 5.84 -1.08 -16.44
CA VAL A 147 5.21 -2.24 -15.78
C VAL A 147 5.43 -3.56 -16.54
N ARG A 148 5.46 -3.56 -17.87
CA ARG A 148 5.73 -4.78 -18.66
C ARG A 148 7.13 -5.34 -18.44
N HIS A 149 8.09 -4.48 -18.06
CA HIS A 149 9.46 -4.89 -17.77
C HIS A 149 9.68 -5.37 -16.34
N ALA A 150 8.73 -5.11 -15.42
CA ALA A 150 8.83 -5.58 -14.05
C ALA A 150 8.91 -7.12 -14.00
N ARG A 151 9.89 -7.65 -13.27
CA ARG A 151 10.13 -9.10 -13.18
C ARG A 151 8.91 -9.84 -12.63
N ALA A 152 8.24 -9.27 -11.63
CA ALA A 152 7.01 -9.82 -11.08
C ALA A 152 5.88 -9.90 -12.11
N ALA A 153 5.69 -8.84 -12.91
CA ALA A 153 4.68 -8.82 -13.97
C ALA A 153 4.93 -9.89 -15.05
N ARG A 154 6.20 -10.14 -15.38
CA ARG A 154 6.60 -11.20 -16.33
C ARG A 154 6.38 -12.60 -15.78
N ILE A 155 6.81 -12.85 -14.54
CA ILE A 155 6.68 -14.17 -13.90
C ILE A 155 5.21 -14.53 -13.66
N TYR A 156 4.39 -13.55 -13.26
CA TYR A 156 2.98 -13.74 -12.95
C TYR A 156 2.04 -13.26 -14.05
N ALA A 157 2.48 -13.25 -15.32
CA ALA A 157 1.68 -12.73 -16.43
C ALA A 157 0.32 -13.44 -16.57
N SER A 158 0.27 -14.76 -16.37
CA SER A 158 -0.96 -15.56 -16.40
C SER A 158 -1.91 -15.31 -15.23
N ALA A 159 -1.41 -14.74 -14.13
CA ALA A 159 -2.17 -14.39 -12.93
C ALA A 159 -2.71 -12.95 -12.96
N ARG A 160 -2.53 -12.24 -14.08
CA ARG A 160 -2.99 -10.87 -14.24
C ARG A 160 -4.48 -10.84 -14.55
N LEU A 161 -5.24 -10.10 -13.76
CA LEU A 161 -6.62 -9.73 -14.07
C LEU A 161 -6.66 -8.49 -14.97
N ASP A 162 -7.61 -8.48 -15.90
CA ASP A 162 -7.92 -7.30 -16.68
C ASP A 162 -8.49 -6.18 -15.80
N ALA A 163 -8.27 -4.94 -16.20
CA ALA A 163 -8.75 -3.77 -15.46
C ALA A 163 -10.28 -3.77 -15.32
N ALA A 164 -11.01 -4.35 -16.29
CA ALA A 164 -12.46 -4.53 -16.22
C ALA A 164 -12.89 -5.48 -15.09
N GLN A 165 -12.01 -6.39 -14.67
CA GLN A 165 -12.24 -7.35 -13.59
C GLN A 165 -11.62 -6.91 -12.25
N ALA A 166 -11.10 -5.68 -12.16
CA ALA A 166 -10.37 -5.19 -10.98
C ALA A 166 -11.14 -5.35 -9.66
N LYS A 167 -12.47 -5.20 -9.67
CA LYS A 167 -13.31 -5.39 -8.47
C LYS A 167 -13.36 -6.84 -7.94
N ARG A 168 -12.96 -7.81 -8.76
CA ARG A 168 -12.86 -9.23 -8.35
C ARG A 168 -11.51 -9.55 -7.71
N LEU A 169 -10.54 -8.63 -7.78
CA LEU A 169 -9.18 -8.86 -7.29
C LEU A 169 -9.12 -9.35 -5.83
N PRO A 170 -9.87 -8.79 -4.86
CA PRO A 170 -9.77 -9.20 -3.45
C PRO A 170 -10.07 -10.69 -3.20
N GLU A 171 -10.84 -11.33 -4.08
CA GLU A 171 -11.30 -12.71 -3.95
C GLU A 171 -10.74 -13.62 -5.06
N ALA A 172 -9.83 -13.11 -5.88
CA ALA A 172 -9.23 -13.88 -6.95
C ALA A 172 -8.32 -15.00 -6.38
N PRO A 173 -8.25 -16.18 -7.04
CA PRO A 173 -7.31 -17.23 -6.67
C PRO A 173 -5.87 -16.72 -6.72
N LEU A 174 -5.06 -17.09 -5.73
CA LEU A 174 -3.67 -16.65 -5.64
C LEU A 174 -2.75 -17.54 -6.49
N PRO A 175 -1.69 -16.99 -7.10
CA PRO A 175 -1.36 -15.56 -7.13
C PRO A 175 -2.33 -14.78 -8.04
N ALA A 176 -2.62 -13.53 -7.68
CA ALA A 176 -3.43 -12.64 -8.49
C ALA A 176 -2.89 -11.20 -8.44
N TRP A 177 -2.95 -10.49 -9.56
CA TRP A 177 -2.66 -9.06 -9.56
C TRP A 177 -3.44 -8.33 -10.64
N CYS A 178 -3.65 -7.04 -10.44
CA CYS A 178 -4.32 -6.20 -11.42
C CYS A 178 -3.60 -4.87 -11.54
N PHE A 179 -3.49 -4.38 -12.77
CA PHE A 179 -2.92 -3.07 -13.08
C PHE A 179 -4.06 -2.14 -13.52
N VAL A 180 -4.19 -1.00 -12.83
CA VAL A 180 -5.16 0.04 -13.17
C VAL A 180 -4.45 1.38 -13.35
N GLN A 181 -4.84 2.11 -14.39
CA GLN A 181 -4.41 3.49 -14.57
C GLN A 181 -5.34 4.44 -13.83
N ILE A 182 -4.74 5.41 -13.17
CA ILE A 182 -5.45 6.47 -12.45
C ILE A 182 -5.20 7.83 -13.12
N PRO A 183 -6.13 8.80 -12.99
CA PRO A 183 -5.91 10.16 -13.45
C PRO A 183 -4.67 10.80 -12.79
N MET A 184 -4.06 11.77 -13.48
CA MET A 184 -2.86 12.46 -12.98
C MET A 184 -3.13 13.20 -11.65
N SER A 185 -2.09 13.27 -10.83
CA SER A 185 -2.00 14.13 -9.64
C SER A 185 -0.54 14.61 -9.56
N ASP A 186 -0.36 15.93 -9.43
CA ASP A 186 0.94 16.60 -9.60
C ASP A 186 1.83 16.57 -8.34
N LEU A 187 1.47 15.82 -7.30
CA LEU A 187 2.10 15.91 -5.97
C LEU A 187 2.95 14.68 -5.61
N SER A 188 4.19 14.91 -5.15
CA SER A 188 5.11 13.87 -4.65
C SER A 188 5.79 14.27 -3.33
N SER A 189 6.07 13.30 -2.45
CA SER A 189 6.71 13.58 -1.14
C SER A 189 8.10 14.18 -1.29
N SER A 190 8.86 13.75 -2.30
CA SER A 190 10.20 14.29 -2.56
C SER A 190 10.16 15.77 -2.93
N ALA A 191 9.17 16.20 -3.73
CA ALA A 191 8.98 17.62 -4.05
C ALA A 191 8.58 18.44 -2.82
N ILE A 192 7.72 17.90 -1.94
CA ILE A 192 7.32 18.58 -0.70
C ILE A 192 8.52 18.78 0.24
N ARG A 193 9.38 17.76 0.39
CA ARG A 193 10.60 17.89 1.19
C ARG A 193 11.58 18.90 0.58
N ALA A 194 11.77 18.87 -0.74
CA ALA A 194 12.66 19.80 -1.44
C ALA A 194 12.21 21.26 -1.31
N ASN A 195 10.90 21.50 -1.25
CA ASN A 195 10.31 22.83 -1.11
C ASN A 195 10.20 23.32 0.35
N GLY A 196 10.82 22.62 1.32
CA GLY A 196 10.79 23.00 2.73
C GLY A 196 9.45 22.81 3.43
N GLY A 197 8.42 22.30 2.75
CA GLY A 197 7.06 22.15 3.30
C GLY A 197 6.89 21.06 4.36
N TRP A 198 7.97 20.35 4.72
CA TRP A 198 7.95 19.29 5.73
C TRP A 198 8.85 19.55 6.93
N HIS A 199 9.98 20.25 6.76
CA HIS A 199 10.87 20.56 7.87
C HIS A 199 10.47 21.90 8.48
N GLY A 200 9.79 21.87 9.62
CA GLY A 200 9.55 23.05 10.45
C GLY A 200 8.10 23.40 10.68
N ARG A 201 7.49 22.75 11.68
CA ARG A 201 6.56 23.43 12.60
C ARG A 201 6.94 22.99 14.01
N ILE A 202 7.78 23.80 14.64
CA ILE A 202 7.91 23.87 16.10
C ILE A 202 6.59 24.46 16.62
#